data_AF-K9SD82-F1
#
_entry.id   AF-K9SD82-F1
#
_cell.length_a   1.000
_cell.length_b   1.000
_cell.length_c   1.000
_cell.angle_alpha   90.00
_cell.angle_beta   90.00
_cell.angle_gamma   90.00
#
_symmetry.space_group_name_H-M   'P 1'
#
loop_
_entity.id
_entity.type
_entity.pdbx_description
1 polymer ?
#
loop_
_entity_poly.entity_id
_entity_poly.type
_entity_poly.pdbx_seq_one_letter_code
_entity_poly.pdbx_strand_id
1 'polypeptide(L)'
;MAELKKTVLMVHLDSEQEQLWSSALESQNLVVSCQSSAIDLVELLDSMQQSGDPIPGLILVDSGLKAPDSQTLQSSSVCQWGAKNSPALKVVLFNPRQDKIKSIEQSWAVRRGAADVLPRLNSENLVASVARVVSLMGAVLEQSSLEAIANSMPGTAPEVPPTTNYFAPIEDVDDQPEESELESESEYYEPVPRRRRKPKPGLIYRGVKVKK
;
A
#
# COMPACT_ATOMS: atom_id res chain seq x y z
N MET A 1 15.55 24.03 -23.10
CA MET A 1 14.54 23.00 -23.39
C MET A 1 13.60 22.99 -22.19
N ALA A 2 12.31 23.22 -22.38
CA ALA A 2 11.36 23.23 -21.26
C ALA A 2 11.25 21.81 -20.71
N GLU A 3 11.62 21.61 -19.44
CA GLU A 3 11.46 20.34 -18.75
C GLU A 3 9.95 20.10 -18.58
N LEU A 4 9.42 19.08 -19.25
CA LEU A 4 8.01 18.70 -19.12
C LEU A 4 7.77 18.24 -17.69
N LYS A 5 7.13 19.10 -16.89
CA LYS A 5 6.78 18.76 -15.52
C LYS A 5 5.84 17.56 -15.51
N LYS A 6 6.14 16.60 -14.65
CA LYS A 6 5.36 15.38 -14.51
C LYS A 6 4.11 15.67 -13.69
N THR A 7 2.96 15.26 -14.22
CA THR A 7 1.65 15.54 -13.60
C THR A 7 1.11 14.29 -12.92
N VAL A 8 0.61 14.49 -11.70
CA VAL A 8 -0.12 13.51 -10.89
C VAL A 8 -1.59 13.96 -10.80
N LEU A 9 -2.50 13.06 -11.13
CA LEU A 9 -3.93 13.27 -10.85
C LEU A 9 -4.29 12.56 -9.55
N MET A 10 -4.93 13.27 -8.62
CA MET A 10 -5.31 12.75 -7.31
C MET A 10 -6.82 12.75 -7.13
N VAL A 11 -7.36 11.65 -6.61
CA VAL A 11 -8.75 11.59 -6.12
C VAL A 11 -8.79 10.91 -4.77
N HIS A 12 -9.14 11.69 -3.76
CA HIS A 12 -9.18 11.27 -2.37
C HIS A 12 -10.60 11.45 -1.82
N LEU A 13 -10.99 10.58 -0.89
CA LEU A 13 -12.21 10.76 -0.10
C LEU A 13 -11.95 11.52 1.20
N ASP A 14 -10.69 11.53 1.63
CA ASP A 14 -10.21 12.15 2.87
C ASP A 14 -9.37 13.38 2.52
N SER A 15 -9.87 14.56 2.92
CA SER A 15 -9.23 15.85 2.65
C SER A 15 -7.89 16.03 3.36
N GLU A 16 -7.70 15.45 4.55
CA GLU A 16 -6.43 15.56 5.26
C GLU A 16 -5.34 14.78 4.52
N GLN A 17 -5.69 13.57 4.06
CA GLN A 17 -4.79 12.76 3.25
C GLN A 17 -4.54 13.39 1.89
N GLU A 18 -5.55 14.00 1.27
CA GLU A 18 -5.37 14.76 0.02
C GLU A 18 -4.31 15.85 0.18
N GLN A 19 -4.45 16.70 1.20
CA GLN A 19 -3.52 17.80 1.47
C GLN A 19 -2.10 17.32 1.80
N LEU A 20 -1.99 16.24 2.58
CA LEU A 20 -0.70 15.69 2.95
C LEU A 20 0.02 15.12 1.72
N TRP A 21 -0.70 14.37 0.88
CA TRP A 21 -0.17 13.85 -0.36
C TRP A 21 0.18 14.97 -1.36
N SER A 22 -0.68 15.97 -1.52
CA SER A 22 -0.43 17.08 -2.44
C SER A 22 0.82 17.84 -2.02
N SER A 23 0.92 18.22 -0.75
CA SER A 23 2.08 18.94 -0.20
C SER A 23 3.37 18.13 -0.36
N ALA A 24 3.31 16.82 -0.07
CA ALA A 24 4.46 15.94 -0.18
C ALA A 24 4.91 15.78 -1.64
N LEU A 25 3.99 15.62 -2.60
CA LEU A 25 4.34 15.47 -4.02
C LEU A 25 4.78 16.80 -4.66
N GLU A 26 4.15 17.91 -4.30
CA GLU A 26 4.56 19.26 -4.75
C GLU A 26 5.98 19.60 -4.28
N SER A 27 6.36 19.17 -3.07
CA SER A 27 7.73 19.31 -2.56
C SER A 27 8.78 18.57 -3.40
N GLN A 28 8.35 17.66 -4.28
CA GLN A 28 9.18 16.90 -5.22
C GLN A 28 9.15 17.48 -6.63
N ASN A 29 8.70 18.74 -6.78
CA ASN A 29 8.53 19.44 -8.04
C ASN A 29 7.53 18.74 -9.02
N LEU A 30 6.60 17.95 -8.49
CA LEU A 30 5.52 17.35 -9.27
C LEU A 30 4.32 18.29 -9.35
N VAL A 31 3.61 18.28 -10.48
CA VAL A 31 2.35 19.03 -10.61
C VAL A 31 1.22 18.13 -10.16
N VAL A 32 0.51 18.55 -9.11
CA VAL A 32 -0.61 17.80 -8.56
C VAL A 32 -1.93 18.43 -9.01
N SER A 33 -2.83 17.62 -9.58
CA SER A 33 -4.20 18.01 -9.89
C SER A 33 -5.16 17.17 -9.06
N CYS A 34 -5.79 17.77 -8.06
CA CYS A 34 -6.87 17.13 -7.31
C CYS A 34 -8.18 17.20 -8.10
N GLN A 35 -8.93 16.11 -8.12
CA GLN A 35 -10.28 16.04 -8.69
C GLN A 35 -11.27 15.60 -7.63
N SER A 36 -12.52 16.05 -7.80
CA SER A 36 -13.61 15.67 -6.92
C SER A 36 -13.87 14.16 -6.97
N SER A 37 -14.16 13.56 -5.81
CA SER A 37 -14.58 12.16 -5.72
C SER A 37 -15.92 11.87 -6.41
N ALA A 38 -16.67 12.90 -6.80
CA ALA A 38 -17.94 12.76 -7.52
C ALA A 38 -17.78 12.60 -9.04
N ILE A 39 -16.56 12.71 -9.57
CA ILE A 39 -16.29 12.59 -11.01
C ILE A 39 -16.10 11.11 -11.39
N ASP A 40 -16.60 10.73 -12.57
CA ASP A 40 -16.21 9.48 -13.19
C ASP A 40 -14.81 9.63 -13.83
N LEU A 41 -13.82 9.02 -13.19
CA LEU A 41 -12.43 9.09 -13.64
C LEU A 41 -12.22 8.41 -14.99
N VAL A 42 -12.99 7.37 -15.32
CA VAL A 42 -12.86 6.69 -16.60
C VAL A 42 -13.37 7.59 -17.71
N GLU A 43 -14.52 8.23 -17.53
CA GLU A 43 -15.06 9.19 -18.49
C GLU A 43 -14.12 10.40 -18.67
N LEU A 44 -13.54 10.90 -17.57
CA LEU A 44 -12.54 11.97 -17.64
C LEU A 44 -11.35 11.55 -18.50
N LEU A 45 -10.77 10.37 -18.26
CA LEU A 45 -9.62 9.88 -19.01
C LEU A 45 -9.95 9.60 -20.48
N ASP A 46 -11.14 9.06 -20.77
CA ASP A 46 -11.62 8.88 -22.13
C ASP A 46 -11.79 10.23 -22.84
N SER A 47 -12.29 11.25 -22.15
CA SER A 47 -12.46 12.59 -22.71
C SER A 47 -11.12 13.22 -23.07
N MET A 48 -10.11 13.11 -22.18
CA MET A 48 -8.75 13.60 -22.42
C MET A 48 -8.10 12.88 -23.61
N GLN A 49 -8.28 11.56 -23.71
CA GLN A 49 -7.75 10.79 -24.83
C GLN A 49 -8.39 11.19 -26.16
N GLN A 50 -9.69 11.51 -26.18
CA GLN A 50 -10.42 11.93 -27.37
C GLN A 50 -10.10 13.37 -27.79
N SER A 51 -9.92 14.28 -26.84
CA SER A 51 -9.55 15.67 -27.10
C SER A 51 -8.06 15.82 -27.47
N GLY A 52 -7.24 14.81 -27.19
CA GLY A 52 -5.79 14.88 -27.36
C GLY A 52 -5.09 15.65 -26.24
N ASP A 53 -5.77 15.86 -25.11
CA ASP A 53 -5.20 16.47 -23.92
C ASP A 53 -4.15 15.56 -23.28
N PRO A 54 -3.13 16.14 -22.62
CA PRO A 54 -2.07 15.36 -21.99
C PRO A 54 -2.61 14.53 -20.82
N ILE A 55 -2.54 13.20 -20.95
CA ILE A 55 -2.86 12.26 -19.87
C ILE A 55 -1.79 12.36 -18.77
N PRO A 56 -2.17 12.35 -17.48
CA PRO A 56 -1.21 12.37 -16.39
C PRO A 56 -0.26 11.16 -16.44
N GLY A 57 0.97 11.32 -15.94
CA GLY A 57 1.92 10.21 -15.85
C GLY A 57 1.55 9.21 -14.75
N LEU A 58 0.85 9.69 -13.72
CA LEU A 58 0.40 8.89 -12.60
C LEU A 58 -0.97 9.36 -12.09
N ILE A 59 -1.82 8.40 -11.72
CA ILE A 59 -3.07 8.63 -10.99
C ILE A 59 -2.93 8.01 -9.61
N LEU A 60 -3.17 8.79 -8.57
CA LEU A 60 -3.29 8.33 -7.19
C LEU A 60 -4.76 8.36 -6.81
N VAL A 61 -5.35 7.20 -6.54
CA VAL A 61 -6.79 7.06 -6.30
C VAL A 61 -7.07 6.32 -5.01
N ASP A 62 -8.04 6.81 -4.24
CA ASP A 62 -8.55 6.10 -3.08
C ASP A 62 -9.13 4.74 -3.50
N SER A 63 -8.62 3.68 -2.88
CA SER A 63 -9.06 2.29 -3.08
C SER A 63 -10.55 2.09 -2.82
N GLY A 64 -11.14 2.87 -1.91
CA GLY A 64 -12.55 2.85 -1.55
C GLY A 64 -13.44 3.73 -2.42
N LEU A 65 -12.88 4.44 -3.42
CA LEU A 65 -13.64 5.31 -4.32
C LEU A 65 -14.67 4.50 -5.11
N LYS A 66 -15.94 4.94 -5.04
CA LYS A 66 -17.05 4.36 -5.78
C LYS A 66 -17.34 5.19 -7.03
N ALA A 67 -17.89 4.56 -8.05
CA ALA A 67 -18.40 5.28 -9.21
C ALA A 67 -19.61 6.15 -8.81
N PRO A 68 -19.83 7.32 -9.44
CA PRO A 68 -20.89 8.26 -9.04
C PRO A 68 -22.28 7.62 -9.03
N ASP A 69 -22.58 6.77 -10.02
CA ASP A 69 -23.89 6.16 -10.21
C ASP A 69 -23.96 4.68 -9.80
N SER A 70 -22.93 4.16 -9.11
CA SER A 70 -22.85 2.72 -8.79
C SER A 70 -22.11 2.42 -7.50
N GLN A 71 -22.45 1.28 -6.87
CA GLN A 71 -21.73 0.78 -5.70
C GLN A 71 -20.39 0.08 -6.05
N THR A 72 -20.05 0.02 -7.33
CA THR A 72 -18.79 -0.56 -7.81
C THR A 72 -17.60 0.35 -7.52
N LEU A 73 -16.46 -0.26 -7.19
CA LEU A 73 -15.20 0.46 -6.98
C LEU A 73 -14.67 1.03 -8.29
N GLN A 74 -14.61 2.36 -8.37
CA GLN A 74 -14.04 3.09 -9.49
C GLN A 74 -12.54 2.83 -9.62
N SER A 75 -11.83 2.67 -8.51
CA SER A 75 -10.41 2.33 -8.48
C SER A 75 -10.05 1.12 -9.36
N SER A 76 -10.91 0.09 -9.40
CA SER A 76 -10.72 -1.10 -10.24
C SER A 76 -10.97 -0.82 -11.73
N SER A 77 -11.94 0.03 -12.06
CA SER A 77 -12.23 0.41 -13.43
C SER A 77 -11.11 1.27 -14.01
N VAL A 78 -10.56 2.20 -13.23
CA VAL A 78 -9.42 3.05 -13.62
C VAL A 78 -8.16 2.21 -13.87
N CYS A 79 -7.86 1.23 -13.02
CA CYS A 79 -6.72 0.31 -13.25
C CYS A 79 -6.86 -0.45 -14.58
N GLN A 80 -8.06 -0.97 -14.86
CA GLN A 80 -8.32 -1.70 -16.11
C GLN A 80 -8.26 -0.79 -17.33
N TRP A 81 -8.79 0.43 -17.21
CA TRP A 81 -8.72 1.45 -18.25
C TRP A 81 -7.26 1.78 -18.58
N GLY A 82 -6.44 2.06 -17.57
CA GLY A 82 -5.01 2.38 -17.76
C GLY A 82 -4.27 1.23 -18.44
N ALA A 83 -4.46 -0.01 -17.97
CA ALA A 83 -3.83 -1.19 -18.56
C ALA A 83 -4.23 -1.41 -20.03
N LYS A 84 -5.45 -1.03 -20.43
CA LYS A 84 -5.96 -1.23 -21.79
C LYS A 84 -5.60 -0.10 -22.74
N ASN A 85 -5.73 1.15 -22.30
CA ASN A 85 -5.71 2.32 -23.18
C ASN A 85 -4.38 3.08 -23.13
N SER A 86 -3.69 3.08 -21.98
CA SER A 86 -2.42 3.79 -21.79
C SER A 86 -1.48 3.01 -20.87
N PRO A 87 -0.71 2.04 -21.38
CA PRO A 87 0.22 1.26 -20.55
C PRO A 87 1.33 2.09 -19.87
N ALA A 88 1.57 3.30 -20.38
CA ALA A 88 2.49 4.26 -19.78
C ALA A 88 1.93 4.88 -18.48
N LEU A 89 0.60 5.05 -18.39
CA LEU A 89 -0.08 5.57 -17.21
C LEU A 89 0.11 4.63 -16.02
N LYS A 90 0.57 5.17 -14.90
CA LYS A 90 0.68 4.43 -13.63
C LYS A 90 -0.53 4.74 -12.75
N VAL A 91 -1.26 3.71 -12.35
CA VAL A 91 -2.37 3.85 -11.39
C VAL A 91 -1.91 3.32 -10.04
N VAL A 92 -1.82 4.19 -9.05
CA VAL A 92 -1.47 3.81 -7.68
C VAL A 92 -2.73 3.88 -6.84
N LEU A 93 -3.04 2.79 -6.15
CA LEU A 93 -4.14 2.77 -5.19
C LEU A 93 -3.64 3.20 -3.83
N PHE A 94 -4.47 3.93 -3.10
CA PHE A 94 -4.17 4.36 -1.75
C PHE A 94 -5.32 3.97 -0.81
N ASN A 95 -5.00 3.48 0.38
CA ASN A 95 -6.01 3.10 1.38
C ASN A 95 -5.85 3.95 2.65
N PRO A 96 -6.68 5.00 2.84
CA PRO A 96 -6.56 5.88 4.01
C PRO A 96 -6.90 5.19 5.33
N ARG A 97 -7.48 3.98 5.29
CA ARG A 97 -7.98 3.27 6.48
C ARG A 97 -6.96 2.30 7.08
N GLN A 98 -5.82 2.11 6.43
CA GLN A 98 -4.82 1.11 6.83
C GLN A 98 -3.44 1.73 6.89
N ASP A 99 -2.74 1.59 8.02
CA ASP A 99 -1.34 2.03 8.15
C ASP A 99 -0.35 1.07 7.46
N LYS A 100 -0.78 -0.16 7.19
CA LYS A 100 0.01 -1.20 6.51
C LYS A 100 -0.87 -1.97 5.53
N ILE A 101 -0.40 -2.11 4.30
CA ILE A 101 -1.05 -2.92 3.26
C ILE A 101 -0.54 -4.35 3.35
N LYS A 102 -1.46 -5.32 3.30
CA LYS A 102 -1.10 -6.75 3.28
C LYS A 102 -0.57 -7.15 1.91
N SER A 103 0.40 -8.06 1.86
CA SER A 103 0.99 -8.57 0.61
C SER A 103 -0.05 -9.15 -0.37
N ILE A 104 -1.11 -9.77 0.16
CA ILE A 104 -2.21 -10.32 -0.64
C ILE A 104 -3.04 -9.22 -1.33
N GLU A 105 -3.25 -8.09 -0.65
CA GLU A 105 -4.00 -6.94 -1.17
C GLU A 105 -3.21 -6.24 -2.26
N GLN A 106 -1.91 -6.01 -2.00
CA GLN A 106 -0.99 -5.47 -3.00
C GLN A 106 -0.94 -6.36 -4.25
N SER A 107 -0.77 -7.68 -4.08
CA SER A 107 -0.76 -8.65 -5.18
C SER A 107 -2.09 -8.74 -5.93
N TRP A 108 -3.21 -8.49 -5.25
CA TRP A 108 -4.52 -8.47 -5.89
C TRP A 108 -4.69 -7.21 -6.75
N ALA A 109 -4.31 -6.04 -6.25
CA ALA A 109 -4.40 -4.79 -6.98
C ALA A 109 -3.47 -4.76 -8.21
N VAL A 110 -2.22 -5.23 -8.07
CA VAL A 110 -1.27 -5.30 -9.19
C VAL A 110 -1.81 -6.19 -10.32
N ARG A 111 -2.44 -7.33 -9.97
CA ARG A 111 -3.11 -8.19 -10.97
C ARG A 111 -4.31 -7.51 -11.67
N ARG A 112 -4.85 -6.44 -11.10
CA ARG A 112 -5.94 -5.64 -11.69
C ARG A 112 -5.44 -4.47 -12.54
N GLY A 113 -4.12 -4.27 -12.64
CA GLY A 113 -3.51 -3.21 -13.43
C GLY A 113 -2.98 -2.03 -12.60
N ALA A 114 -3.03 -2.09 -11.27
CA ALA A 114 -2.38 -1.09 -10.44
C ALA A 114 -0.84 -1.24 -10.50
N ALA A 115 -0.13 -0.12 -10.42
CA ALA A 115 1.31 -0.07 -10.31
C ALA A 115 1.79 -0.37 -8.88
N ASP A 116 1.10 0.15 -7.87
CA ASP A 116 1.34 -0.15 -6.45
C ASP A 116 0.08 0.12 -5.60
N VAL A 117 0.12 -0.30 -4.34
CA VAL A 117 -0.88 0.03 -3.31
C VAL A 117 -0.17 0.62 -2.09
N LEU A 118 -0.64 1.78 -1.66
CA LEU A 118 -0.05 2.55 -0.57
C LEU A 118 -0.99 2.60 0.65
N PRO A 119 -0.44 2.50 1.87
CA PRO A 119 -1.20 2.71 3.10
C PRO A 119 -1.51 4.20 3.29
N ARG A 120 -2.27 4.50 4.34
CA ARG A 120 -2.43 5.84 4.92
C ARG A 120 -1.05 6.48 5.09
N LEU A 121 -0.92 7.74 4.69
CA LEU A 121 0.32 8.48 4.84
C LEU A 121 0.44 9.02 6.27
N ASN A 122 1.56 8.75 6.91
CA ASN A 122 1.90 9.19 8.26
C ASN A 122 3.40 9.53 8.34
N SER A 123 3.85 10.12 9.45
CA SER A 123 5.26 10.53 9.66
C SER A 123 6.26 9.41 9.43
N GLU A 124 5.97 8.20 9.93
CA GLU A 124 6.85 7.04 9.82
C GLU A 124 7.03 6.55 8.38
N ASN A 125 5.97 6.63 7.56
CA ASN A 125 5.95 6.06 6.22
C ASN A 125 5.99 7.09 5.09
N LEU A 126 6.00 8.39 5.39
CA LEU A 126 5.89 9.47 4.41
C LEU A 126 7.00 9.38 3.37
N VAL A 127 8.24 9.39 3.82
CA VAL A 127 9.41 9.38 2.94
C VAL A 127 9.39 8.14 2.03
N ALA A 128 9.15 6.95 2.61
CA ALA A 128 9.14 5.70 1.86
C ALA A 128 7.97 5.61 0.86
N SER A 129 6.79 6.12 1.21
CA SER A 129 5.60 6.06 0.35
C SER A 129 5.70 7.06 -0.80
N VAL A 130 6.16 8.28 -0.53
CA VAL A 130 6.40 9.29 -1.57
C VAL A 130 7.54 8.86 -2.49
N ALA A 131 8.62 8.29 -1.95
CA ALA A 131 9.72 7.75 -2.75
C ALA A 131 9.26 6.71 -3.77
N ARG A 132 8.32 5.84 -3.40
CA ARG A 132 7.72 4.87 -4.33
C ARG A 132 6.97 5.56 -5.47
N VAL A 133 6.15 6.56 -5.18
CA VAL A 133 5.41 7.33 -6.20
C VAL A 133 6.37 8.06 -7.14
N VAL A 134 7.34 8.79 -6.59
CA VAL A 134 8.37 9.53 -7.35
C VAL A 134 9.17 8.58 -8.25
N SER A 135 9.53 7.39 -7.74
CA SER A 135 10.24 6.36 -8.50
C SER A 135 9.40 5.82 -9.66
N LEU A 136 8.09 5.60 -9.47
CA LEU A 136 7.19 5.17 -10.55
C LEU A 136 7.10 6.20 -11.69
N MET A 137 7.27 7.47 -11.36
CA MET A 137 7.34 8.56 -12.34
C MET A 137 8.75 8.77 -12.90
N GLY A 138 9.77 8.05 -12.41
CA GLY A 138 11.17 8.22 -12.79
C GLY A 138 11.73 9.60 -12.46
N ALA A 139 11.25 10.25 -11.39
CA ALA A 139 11.74 11.54 -10.92
C ALA A 139 12.81 11.35 -9.83
N VAL A 140 13.55 12.42 -9.52
CA VAL A 140 14.56 12.42 -8.45
C VAL A 140 13.88 12.77 -7.15
N LEU A 141 14.17 11.99 -6.10
CA LEU A 141 13.66 12.23 -4.76
C LEU A 141 14.47 13.32 -4.06
N GLU A 142 13.80 14.35 -3.57
CA GLU A 142 14.34 15.35 -2.66
C GLU A 142 13.96 14.96 -1.22
N GLN A 143 14.87 14.27 -0.54
CA GLN A 143 14.58 13.68 0.77
C GLN A 143 14.41 14.73 1.89
N SER A 144 15.16 15.83 1.84
CA SER A 144 15.15 16.87 2.88
C SER A 144 13.80 17.57 3.03
N SER A 145 13.09 17.80 1.93
CA SER A 145 11.76 18.44 1.98
C SER A 145 10.71 17.51 2.60
N LEU A 146 10.80 16.20 2.35
CA LEU A 146 9.92 15.19 2.94
C LEU A 146 10.16 15.01 4.43
N GLU A 147 11.42 15.01 4.87
CA GLU A 147 11.76 14.92 6.30
C GLU A 147 11.23 16.13 7.09
N ALA A 148 11.29 17.33 6.51
CA ALA A 148 10.71 18.53 7.12
C ALA A 148 9.18 18.39 7.30
N ILE A 149 8.47 17.87 6.29
CA ILE A 149 7.03 17.61 6.39
C ILE A 149 6.76 16.53 7.45
N ALA A 150 7.53 15.44 7.45
CA ALA A 150 7.38 14.34 8.40
C ALA A 150 7.51 14.81 9.86
N ASN A 151 8.51 15.66 10.15
CA ASN A 151 8.76 16.23 11.47
C ASN A 151 7.69 17.26 11.90
N SER A 152 6.98 17.87 10.96
CA SER A 152 5.90 18.83 11.24
C SER A 152 4.56 18.16 11.59
N MET A 153 4.41 16.87 11.33
CA MET A 153 3.16 16.16 11.60
C MET A 153 2.98 15.85 13.10
N PRO A 154 1.76 16.02 13.64
CA PRO A 154 1.48 15.68 15.03
C PRO A 154 1.50 14.16 15.20
N GLY A 155 2.60 13.62 15.73
CA GLY A 155 2.69 12.24 16.21
C GLY A 155 3.90 11.47 15.71
N THR A 156 5.00 11.53 16.47
CA THR A 156 5.57 10.40 17.21
C THR A 156 6.60 11.00 18.16
N ALA A 157 6.26 11.10 19.45
CA ALA A 157 7.28 11.38 20.46
C ALA A 157 8.28 10.20 20.44
N PRO A 158 9.60 10.42 20.58
CA PRO A 158 10.51 9.32 20.77
C PRO A 158 10.07 8.55 22.02
N GLU A 159 9.81 7.25 21.88
CA GLU A 159 9.66 6.34 23.02
C GLU A 159 10.90 6.49 23.89
N VAL A 160 10.76 7.21 25.00
CA VAL A 160 11.73 7.18 26.08
C VAL A 160 11.61 5.77 26.66
N PRO A 161 12.67 4.93 26.61
CA PRO A 161 12.60 3.62 27.24
C PRO A 161 12.27 3.81 28.72
N PRO A 162 11.38 2.98 29.32
CA PRO A 162 11.12 3.07 30.73
C PRO A 162 12.42 2.78 31.48
N THR A 163 12.92 3.78 32.20
CA THR A 163 13.96 3.64 33.22
C THR A 163 13.38 2.77 34.33
N THR A 164 13.46 1.45 34.18
CA THR A 164 13.28 0.52 35.28
C THR A 164 14.51 0.64 36.18
N ASN A 165 14.39 1.54 37.15
CA ASN A 165 15.13 1.45 38.41
C ASN A 165 14.78 0.10 39.05
N TYR A 166 15.67 -0.88 38.93
CA TYR A 166 15.69 -2.06 39.80
C TYR A 166 17.12 -2.28 40.31
N PHE A 167 17.23 -2.10 41.64
CA PHE A 167 18.09 -2.82 42.59
C PHE A 167 19.62 -2.68 42.52
N ALA A 168 20.16 -2.01 43.53
CA ALA A 168 21.36 -2.45 44.24
C ALA A 168 20.94 -3.32 45.46
N PRO A 169 21.85 -3.98 46.21
CA PRO A 169 23.25 -4.34 45.96
C PRO A 169 23.52 -5.86 46.05
N ILE A 170 24.75 -6.20 45.66
CA ILE A 170 25.42 -7.51 45.72
C ILE A 170 25.56 -7.99 47.18
N GLU A 171 25.18 -9.24 47.46
CA GLU A 171 25.73 -10.01 48.58
C GLU A 171 26.30 -11.33 48.05
N ASP A 172 27.56 -11.55 48.40
CA ASP A 172 28.40 -12.72 48.12
C ASP A 172 27.83 -14.02 48.67
N VAL A 173 27.77 -15.07 47.85
CA VAL A 173 27.93 -16.46 48.32
C VAL A 173 28.74 -17.24 47.30
N ASP A 174 29.97 -17.52 47.70
CA ASP A 174 30.92 -18.49 47.17
C ASP A 174 30.41 -19.91 47.49
N ASP A 175 30.32 -20.81 46.51
CA ASP A 175 30.91 -22.16 46.57
C ASP A 175 30.67 -22.94 45.26
N GLN A 176 31.70 -23.65 44.81
CA GLN A 176 31.76 -24.45 43.57
C GLN A 176 31.33 -25.93 43.83
N PRO A 177 31.70 -26.92 42.99
CA PRO A 177 31.06 -27.30 41.74
C PRO A 177 30.60 -28.77 41.76
N GLU A 178 29.65 -29.19 40.93
CA GLU A 178 29.56 -30.61 40.52
C GLU A 178 29.24 -30.75 39.03
N GLU A 179 30.08 -31.57 38.40
CA GLU A 179 29.99 -32.10 37.05
C GLU A 179 28.80 -33.07 36.92
N SER A 180 28.14 -33.07 35.76
CA SER A 180 27.71 -34.33 35.10
C SER A 180 27.21 -34.04 33.68
N GLU A 181 28.02 -34.47 32.71
CA GLU A 181 27.69 -35.27 31.50
C GLU A 181 26.30 -35.10 30.85
N LEU A 182 26.28 -34.73 29.56
CA LEU A 182 25.86 -35.59 28.42
C LEU A 182 24.49 -36.26 28.67
N GLU A 183 23.44 -35.96 27.91
CA GLU A 183 23.25 -36.63 26.63
C GLU A 183 22.31 -35.88 25.68
N SER A 184 22.68 -36.01 24.41
CA SER A 184 21.93 -35.72 23.21
C SER A 184 20.75 -36.67 23.00
N GLU A 185 19.53 -36.17 22.84
CA GLU A 185 18.49 -36.86 22.07
C GLU A 185 17.77 -35.91 21.12
N SER A 186 18.06 -36.11 19.84
CA SER A 186 17.36 -35.54 18.70
C SER A 186 16.03 -36.26 18.52
N GLU A 187 14.94 -35.66 18.97
CA GLU A 187 13.60 -36.18 18.70
C GLU A 187 13.17 -35.76 17.28
N TYR A 188 13.28 -36.73 16.38
CA TYR A 188 12.69 -36.70 15.04
C TYR A 188 11.18 -36.44 15.13
N TYR A 189 10.74 -35.22 14.83
CA TYR A 189 9.33 -34.97 14.53
C TYR A 189 8.99 -35.59 13.16
N GLU A 190 8.34 -36.75 13.18
CA GLU A 190 7.66 -37.28 11.99
C GLU A 190 6.55 -36.32 11.55
N PRO A 191 6.50 -35.93 10.26
CA PRO A 191 5.39 -35.14 9.75
C PRO A 191 4.13 -36.01 9.66
N VAL A 192 3.17 -35.72 10.53
CA VAL A 192 1.81 -36.31 10.53
C VAL A 192 1.22 -36.29 9.09
N PRO A 193 0.80 -37.43 8.53
CA PRO A 193 0.26 -37.48 7.19
C PRO A 193 -1.04 -36.67 7.09
N ARG A 194 -1.05 -35.70 6.19
CA ARG A 194 -2.22 -34.90 5.78
C ARG A 194 -3.39 -35.84 5.47
N ARG A 195 -4.42 -35.82 6.32
CA ARG A 195 -5.72 -36.46 6.04
C ARG A 195 -6.26 -35.91 4.73
N ARG A 196 -6.15 -36.70 3.66
CA ARG A 196 -6.83 -36.50 2.39
C ARG A 196 -8.34 -36.45 2.65
N ARG A 197 -8.91 -35.24 2.69
CA ARG A 197 -10.36 -35.07 2.62
C ARG A 197 -10.81 -35.56 1.24
N LYS A 198 -11.66 -36.59 1.24
CA LYS A 198 -12.30 -37.13 0.03
C LYS A 198 -13.05 -35.98 -0.69
N PRO A 199 -12.93 -35.85 -2.02
CA PRO A 199 -13.73 -34.89 -2.77
C PRO A 199 -15.21 -35.30 -2.70
N LYS A 200 -16.07 -34.35 -2.34
CA LYS A 200 -17.53 -34.53 -2.45
C LYS A 200 -17.89 -34.61 -3.94
N PRO A 201 -18.63 -35.63 -4.40
CA PRO A 201 -19.09 -35.70 -5.77
C PRO A 201 -20.26 -34.72 -5.94
N GLY A 202 -20.17 -33.85 -6.93
CA GLY A 202 -21.21 -32.85 -7.20
C GLY A 202 -20.82 -31.91 -8.33
N LEU A 203 -20.47 -32.50 -9.48
CA LEU A 203 -20.26 -31.78 -10.74
C LEU A 203 -21.64 -31.38 -11.29
N ILE A 204 -21.87 -30.08 -11.49
CA ILE A 204 -22.95 -29.58 -12.36
C ILE A 204 -22.29 -28.70 -13.41
N TYR A 205 -22.16 -29.24 -14.62
CA TYR A 205 -21.87 -28.50 -15.84
C TYR A 205 -23.04 -28.77 -16.79
N ARG A 206 -23.65 -27.71 -17.34
CA ARG A 206 -24.78 -27.74 -18.29
C ARG A 206 -26.10 -28.37 -17.80
N GLY A 207 -26.70 -27.75 -16.78
CA GLY A 207 -28.17 -27.59 -16.77
C GLY A 207 -29.05 -28.83 -16.64
N VAL A 208 -28.59 -29.95 -16.06
CA VAL A 208 -29.47 -31.08 -15.74
C VAL A 208 -29.32 -31.50 -14.28
N LYS A 209 -30.42 -31.43 -13.52
CA LYS A 209 -30.51 -31.93 -12.14
C LYS A 209 -30.70 -33.45 -12.15
N VAL A 210 -29.84 -34.18 -11.45
CA VAL A 210 -30.09 -35.59 -11.11
C VAL A 210 -30.43 -35.67 -9.63
N LYS A 211 -31.62 -36.20 -9.30
CA LYS A 211 -32.05 -36.53 -7.93
C LYS A 211 -31.75 -38.00 -7.64
N LYS A 212 -31.00 -38.26 -6.57
CA LYS A 212 -31.47 -38.95 -5.36
C LYS A 212 -30.41 -38.86 -4.28
#